data_AF-X0ZEC6-F1
#
_entry.id   AF-X0ZEC6-F1
#
_cell.length_a   1.000
_cell.length_b   1.000
_cell.length_c   1.000
_cell.angle_alpha   90.00
_cell.angle_beta   90.00
_cell.angle_gamma   90.00
#
_symmetry.space_group_name_H-M   'P 1'
#
loop_
_entity.id
_entity.type
_entity.pdbx_description
1 polymer ?
#
loop_
_entity_poly.entity_id
_entity_poly.type
_entity_poly.pdbx_seq_one_letter_code
_entity_poly.pdbx_strand_id
1 'polypeptide(L)'
;MEDIAELVANGELDASYIPVESEHSAMSACLGSSAVGARTFTATAGQGLELMHEVLYVASAMRLPLVMAVANRALSAPISIWGDHSDVMAVRDTGWIQIFAANGQETFDNILCAFR
;
A
#
# COMPACT_ATOMS: atom_id res chain seq x y z
N MET A 1 7.11 -4.13 8.40
CA MET A 1 6.69 -5.29 7.58
C MET A 1 7.30 -6.57 8.14
N GLU A 2 8.55 -6.51 8.62
CA GLU A 2 9.19 -7.57 9.43
C GLU A 2 8.32 -8.01 10.62
N ASP A 3 7.81 -7.08 11.41
CA ASP A 3 6.92 -7.41 12.54
C ASP A 3 5.66 -8.19 12.11
N ILE A 4 5.07 -7.87 10.96
CA ILE A 4 3.90 -8.59 10.44
C ILE A 4 4.27 -10.02 10.04
N ALA A 5 5.45 -10.21 9.44
CA ALA A 5 5.94 -11.54 9.10
C ALA A 5 6.18 -12.38 10.36
N GLU A 6 6.69 -11.78 11.44
CA GLU A 6 6.83 -12.45 12.74
C GLU A 6 5.48 -12.82 13.36
N LEU A 7 4.49 -11.91 13.35
CA LEU A 7 3.14 -12.20 13.86
C LEU A 7 2.47 -13.37 13.13
N VAL A 8 2.63 -13.43 11.80
CA VAL A 8 2.15 -14.56 11.00
C VAL A 8 2.91 -15.85 11.34
N ALA A 9 4.25 -15.78 11.45
CA ALA A 9 5.08 -16.94 11.79
C ALA A 9 4.78 -17.50 13.19
N ASN A 10 4.46 -16.63 14.15
CA ASN A 10 4.08 -16.99 15.52
C ASN A 10 2.62 -17.45 15.64
N GLY A 11 1.82 -17.34 14.58
CA GLY A 11 0.39 -17.68 14.59
C GLY A 11 -0.48 -16.68 15.36
N GLU A 12 0.04 -15.49 15.67
CA GLU A 12 -0.71 -14.40 16.30
C GLU A 12 -1.62 -13.68 15.29
N LEU A 13 -1.30 -13.79 14.00
CA LEU A 13 -2.11 -13.32 12.89
C LEU A 13 -2.35 -14.45 11.88
N ASP A 14 -3.61 -14.87 11.73
CA ASP A 14 -4.02 -15.81 10.67
C ASP A 14 -4.14 -15.07 9.33
N ALA A 15 -3.02 -14.94 8.63
CA ALA A 15 -2.93 -14.30 7.32
C ALA A 15 -1.84 -14.94 6.46
N SER A 16 -1.98 -14.81 5.13
CA SER A 16 -0.92 -15.18 4.20
C SER A 16 0.02 -14.01 4.00
N TYR A 17 1.28 -14.16 4.42
CA TYR A 17 2.35 -13.23 4.09
C TYR A 17 3.04 -13.66 2.80
N ILE A 18 2.95 -12.83 1.76
CA ILE A 18 3.51 -13.14 0.42
C ILE A 18 4.72 -12.23 0.19
N PRO A 19 5.96 -12.74 0.34
CA PRO A 19 7.14 -11.99 -0.03
C PRO A 19 7.26 -11.96 -1.55
N VAL A 20 7.27 -10.75 -2.10
CA VAL A 20 7.44 -10.49 -3.52
C VAL A 20 8.78 -9.80 -3.79
N GLU A 21 9.23 -9.85 -5.03
CA GLU A 21 10.52 -9.34 -5.48
C GLU A 21 10.52 -7.84 -5.81
N SER A 22 9.34 -7.25 -6.01
CA SER A 22 9.19 -5.83 -6.36
C SER A 22 7.82 -5.30 -5.96
N GLU A 23 7.69 -3.98 -5.82
CA GLU A 23 6.44 -3.33 -5.51
C GLU A 23 5.39 -3.50 -6.62
N HIS A 24 5.80 -3.55 -7.90
CA HIS A 24 4.90 -3.90 -9.00
C HIS A 24 4.26 -5.29 -8.76
N SER A 25 5.08 -6.26 -8.37
CA SER A 25 4.64 -7.63 -8.07
C SER A 25 3.82 -7.69 -6.78
N ALA A 26 4.13 -6.87 -5.78
CA ALA A 26 3.33 -6.73 -4.56
C ALA A 26 1.91 -6.30 -4.90
N MET A 27 1.76 -5.23 -5.70
CA MET A 27 0.45 -4.72 -6.07
C MET A 27 -0.30 -5.70 -6.98
N SER A 28 0.41 -6.40 -7.87
CA SER A 28 -0.16 -7.45 -8.73
C SER A 28 -0.67 -8.66 -7.93
N ALA A 29 0.08 -9.11 -6.93
CA ALA A 29 -0.36 -10.15 -6.00
C ALA A 29 -1.58 -9.68 -5.19
N CYS A 30 -1.60 -8.39 -4.79
CA CYS A 30 -2.73 -7.81 -4.10
C CYS A 30 -4.00 -7.80 -4.95
N LEU A 31 -3.91 -7.46 -6.24
CA LEU A 31 -5.03 -7.55 -7.18
C LEU A 31 -5.63 -8.95 -7.20
N GLY A 32 -4.79 -9.98 -7.35
CA GLY A 32 -5.23 -11.37 -7.38
C GLY A 32 -5.90 -11.81 -6.07
N SER A 33 -5.30 -11.45 -4.93
CA SER A 33 -5.83 -11.72 -3.60
C SER A 33 -7.20 -11.08 -3.38
N SER A 34 -7.36 -9.81 -3.74
CA SER A 34 -8.62 -9.09 -3.57
C SER A 34 -9.69 -9.57 -4.55
N ALA A 35 -9.32 -9.92 -5.78
CA ALA A 35 -10.24 -10.45 -6.79
C ALA A 35 -10.89 -11.78 -6.38
N VAL A 36 -10.21 -12.60 -5.55
CA VAL A 36 -10.79 -13.83 -4.99
C VAL A 36 -11.54 -13.60 -3.66
N GLY A 37 -11.73 -12.35 -3.26
CA GLY A 37 -12.53 -11.95 -2.09
C GLY A 37 -11.77 -11.88 -0.77
N ALA A 38 -10.44 -12.01 -0.77
CA ALA A 38 -9.66 -11.82 0.44
C ALA A 38 -9.55 -10.34 0.81
N ARG A 39 -9.50 -10.05 2.11
CA ARG A 39 -9.07 -8.73 2.59
C ARG A 39 -7.57 -8.62 2.38
N THR A 40 -7.15 -7.63 1.63
CA THR A 40 -5.75 -7.49 1.19
C THR A 40 -5.21 -6.14 1.60
N PHE A 41 -3.95 -6.14 2.08
CA PHE A 41 -3.25 -4.96 2.55
C PHE A 41 -1.80 -4.98 2.05
N THR A 42 -1.27 -3.81 1.70
CA THR A 42 0.15 -3.63 1.37
C THR A 42 0.67 -2.30 1.90
N ALA A 43 1.99 -2.11 1.86
CA ALA A 43 2.61 -0.84 2.25
C ALA A 43 3.79 -0.51 1.34
N THR A 44 4.00 0.77 1.03
CA THR A 44 5.07 1.26 0.16
C THR A 44 5.46 2.71 0.47
N ALA A 45 6.49 3.22 -0.22
CA ALA A 45 6.99 4.59 -0.09
C ALA A 45 7.82 5.04 -1.31
N GLY A 46 7.69 6.29 -1.76
CA GLY A 46 8.55 6.89 -2.78
C GLY A 46 8.59 6.08 -4.08
N GLN A 47 9.79 5.67 -4.50
CA GLN A 47 9.99 4.92 -5.77
C GLN A 47 9.18 3.62 -5.84
N GLY A 48 8.92 2.98 -4.70
CA GLY A 48 8.10 1.77 -4.67
C GLY A 48 6.66 2.04 -5.10
N LEU A 49 6.10 3.21 -4.76
CA LEU A 49 4.76 3.61 -5.20
C LEU A 49 4.72 3.85 -6.71
N GLU A 50 5.76 4.48 -7.27
CA GLU A 50 5.89 4.64 -8.73
C GLU A 50 6.03 3.31 -9.46
N LEU A 51 6.71 2.33 -8.85
CA LEU A 51 6.81 0.99 -9.42
C LEU A 51 5.46 0.26 -9.42
N MET A 52 4.52 0.64 -8.54
CA MET A 52 3.13 0.15 -8.56
C MET A 52 2.23 0.88 -9.57
N HIS A 53 2.66 2.01 -10.14
CA HIS A 53 1.78 3.02 -10.74
C HIS A 53 0.83 2.46 -11.82
N GLU A 54 1.33 1.63 -12.74
CA GLU A 54 0.49 0.97 -13.76
C GLU A 54 -0.63 0.13 -13.13
N VAL A 55 -0.30 -0.63 -12.09
CA VAL A 55 -1.20 -1.57 -11.42
C VAL A 55 -2.28 -0.85 -10.59
N LEU A 56 -2.00 0.38 -10.15
CA LEU A 56 -2.97 1.19 -9.40
C LEU A 56 -4.23 1.51 -10.22
N TYR A 57 -4.08 1.77 -11.53
CA TYR A 57 -5.23 2.00 -12.42
C TYR A 57 -6.07 0.73 -12.60
N VAL A 58 -5.44 -0.44 -12.62
CA VAL A 58 -6.14 -1.72 -12.73
C VAL A 58 -6.98 -1.97 -11.47
N ALA A 59 -6.41 -1.73 -10.29
CA ALA A 59 -7.11 -1.89 -9.02
C ALA A 59 -8.38 -1.03 -8.93
N SER A 60 -8.29 0.25 -9.30
CA SER A 60 -9.43 1.17 -9.26
C SER A 60 -10.46 0.83 -10.33
N ALA A 61 -10.03 0.51 -11.56
CA ALA A 61 -10.94 0.14 -12.65
C ALA A 61 -11.73 -1.15 -12.36
N MET A 62 -11.09 -2.13 -11.73
CA MET A 62 -11.71 -3.38 -11.30
C MET A 62 -12.51 -3.24 -9.99
N ARG A 63 -12.49 -2.07 -9.35
CA ARG A 63 -13.17 -1.76 -8.08
C ARG A 63 -12.81 -2.74 -6.96
N LEU A 64 -11.53 -3.07 -6.86
CA LEU A 64 -11.04 -3.99 -5.84
C LEU A 64 -10.82 -3.24 -4.51
N PRO A 65 -11.40 -3.70 -3.38
CA PRO A 65 -11.31 -3.04 -2.09
C PRO A 65 -9.95 -3.31 -1.42
N LEU A 66 -8.92 -2.64 -1.92
CA LEU A 66 -7.53 -2.74 -1.47
C LEU A 66 -7.20 -1.56 -0.56
N VAL A 67 -6.48 -1.81 0.54
CA VAL A 67 -5.94 -0.74 1.39
C VAL A 67 -4.42 -0.79 1.34
N MET A 68 -3.82 0.37 1.13
CA MET A 68 -2.37 0.54 1.06
C MET A 68 -1.93 1.63 2.02
N ALA A 69 -1.00 1.31 2.92
CA ALA A 69 -0.34 2.33 3.73
C ALA A 69 0.85 2.91 2.96
N VAL A 70 0.83 4.22 2.73
CA VAL A 70 1.93 4.94 2.07
C VAL A 70 2.65 5.78 3.11
N ALA A 71 3.89 5.42 3.42
CA ALA A 71 4.77 6.25 4.23
C ALA A 71 5.49 7.21 3.29
N ASN A 72 4.93 8.40 3.08
CA ASN A 72 5.37 9.29 2.01
C ASN A 72 6.88 9.58 2.05
N ARG A 73 7.50 9.54 0.87
CA ARG A 73 8.93 9.78 0.68
C ARG A 73 9.18 10.46 -0.66
N ALA A 74 10.08 11.44 -0.64
CA ALA A 74 10.51 12.20 -1.80
C ALA A 74 10.89 11.33 -3.01
N LEU A 75 10.40 11.74 -4.19
CA LEU A 75 10.80 11.14 -5.45
C LEU A 75 12.24 11.51 -5.80
N SER A 76 12.95 10.57 -6.44
CA SER A 76 14.37 10.68 -6.75
C SER A 76 14.62 11.75 -7.82
N ALA A 77 14.92 12.97 -7.38
CA ALA A 77 15.43 14.07 -8.22
C ALA A 77 16.03 15.23 -7.37
N PRO A 78 17.09 15.03 -6.55
CA PRO A 78 17.94 13.85 -6.35
C PRO A 78 17.36 12.84 -5.34
N ILE A 79 18.05 11.71 -5.11
CA ILE A 79 17.61 10.70 -4.14
C ILE A 79 17.44 11.31 -2.73
N SER A 80 16.29 11.06 -2.11
CA SER A 80 15.98 11.51 -0.76
C SER A 80 15.17 10.46 -0.02
N ILE A 81 15.51 10.23 1.25
CA ILE A 81 14.78 9.35 2.16
C ILE A 81 13.79 10.11 3.05
N TRP A 82 13.73 11.43 2.91
CA TRP A 82 12.87 12.29 3.71
C TRP A 82 11.46 12.37 3.13
N GLY A 83 10.50 12.65 4.01
CA GLY A 83 9.10 12.80 3.64
C GLY A 83 8.83 14.12 2.91
N ASP A 84 8.16 14.02 1.77
CA ASP A 84 7.36 15.07 1.13
C ASP A 84 6.11 14.40 0.53
N HIS A 85 5.28 15.08 -0.26
CA HIS A 85 4.10 14.45 -0.88
C HIS A 85 4.27 14.14 -2.38
N SER A 86 5.49 14.17 -2.91
CA SER A 86 5.72 14.02 -4.36
C SER A 86 5.26 12.66 -4.89
N ASP A 87 5.43 11.58 -4.12
CA ASP A 87 5.01 10.22 -4.50
C ASP A 87 3.48 10.08 -4.56
N VAL A 88 2.76 10.44 -3.49
CA VAL A 88 1.30 10.34 -3.48
C VAL A 88 0.62 11.29 -4.46
N MET A 89 1.24 12.47 -4.70
CA MET A 89 0.74 13.43 -5.67
C MET A 89 0.95 12.96 -7.11
N ALA A 90 1.92 12.08 -7.38
CA ALA A 90 2.14 11.49 -8.70
C ALA A 90 1.05 10.45 -9.05
N VAL A 91 0.45 9.80 -8.05
CA VAL A 91 -0.63 8.81 -8.23
C VAL A 91 -2.04 9.36 -7.99
N ARG A 92 -2.20 10.69 -7.85
CA ARG A 92 -3.51 11.33 -7.56
C ARG A 92 -4.61 11.01 -8.60
N ASP A 93 -4.20 10.76 -9.83
CA ASP A 93 -5.10 10.55 -10.98
C ASP A 93 -5.45 9.06 -11.18
N THR A 94 -4.97 8.17 -10.31
CA THR A 94 -5.18 6.71 -10.40
C THR A 94 -6.56 6.23 -9.92
N GLY A 95 -7.40 7.13 -9.39
CA GLY A 95 -8.75 6.81 -8.92
C GLY A 95 -8.82 6.18 -7.53
N TRP A 96 -7.77 6.32 -6.72
CA TRP A 96 -7.72 5.86 -5.34
C TRP A 96 -8.25 6.90 -4.36
N ILE A 97 -8.88 6.44 -3.28
CA ILE A 97 -9.19 7.29 -2.13
C ILE A 97 -7.88 7.51 -1.35
N GLN A 98 -7.50 8.78 -1.18
CA GLN A 98 -6.29 9.16 -0.44
C GLN A 98 -6.69 9.84 0.88
N ILE A 99 -6.20 9.30 2.00
CA ILE A 99 -6.42 9.83 3.33
C ILE A 99 -5.05 10.14 3.94
N PHE A 100 -4.86 11.38 4.39
CA PHE A 100 -3.64 11.83 5.03
C PHE A 100 -3.82 11.80 6.55
N ALA A 101 -2.86 11.23 7.26
CA ALA A 101 -2.83 11.17 8.72
C ALA A 101 -1.70 12.04 9.26
N ALA A 102 -1.96 12.83 10.30
CA ALA A 102 -0.98 13.70 10.93
C ALA A 102 -0.22 13.03 12.08
N ASN A 103 -0.72 11.90 12.58
CA ASN A 103 -0.15 11.18 13.72
C ASN A 103 -0.49 9.67 13.68
N GLY A 104 0.17 8.89 14.54
CA GLY A 104 0.02 7.43 14.56
C GLY A 104 -1.39 6.95 14.93
N GLN A 105 -2.14 7.70 15.75
CA GLN A 105 -3.52 7.35 16.11
C GLN A 105 -4.43 7.51 14.89
N GLU A 106 -4.33 8.65 14.19
CA GLU A 106 -5.04 8.87 12.93
C GLU A 106 -4.68 7.82 11.89
N THR A 107 -3.41 7.40 11.80
CA THR A 107 -3.01 6.32 10.88
C THR A 107 -3.76 5.03 11.19
N PHE A 108 -3.83 4.63 12.46
CA PHE A 108 -4.57 3.43 12.87
C PHE A 108 -6.07 3.55 12.58
N ASP A 109 -6.69 4.66 12.97
CA ASP A 109 -8.12 4.89 12.79
C ASP A 109 -8.50 4.94 11.31
N ASN A 110 -7.67 5.59 10.48
CA ASN A 110 -7.91 5.70 9.05
C ASN A 110 -7.74 4.36 8.32
N ILE A 111 -6.81 3.49 8.74
CA ILE A 111 -6.69 2.14 8.16
C ILE A 111 -7.98 1.34 8.41
N LEU A 112 -8.55 1.42 9.60
CA LEU A 112 -9.82 0.75 9.92
C LEU A 112 -10.99 1.33 9.14
N CYS A 113 -11.04 2.67 9.01
CA CYS A 113 -12.04 3.36 8.22
C CYS A 113 -11.94 3.04 6.72
N ALA A 114 -10.72 2.89 6.18
CA ALA A 114 -10.51 2.61 4.76
C ALA A 114 -11.05 1.24 4.30
N PHE A 115 -11.23 0.29 5.22
CA PHE A 115 -11.83 -1.02 4.94
C PHE A 115 -13.36 -1.06 5.10
N ARG A 116 -14.00 0.03 5.54
CA ARG A 116 -15.45 0.12 5.73
C ARG A 116 -16.17 0.72 4.54
#